data_AF-A0A7W7Y6K0-F1
#
_entry.id   AF-A0A7W7Y6K0-F1
#
_cell.length_a   1.000
_cell.length_b   1.000
_cell.length_c   1.000
_cell.angle_alpha   90.00
_cell.angle_beta   90.00
_cell.angle_gamma   90.00
#
_symmetry.space_group_name_H-M   'P 1'
#
loop_
_entity.id
_entity.type
_entity.pdbx_description
1 polymer ?
#
loop_
_entity_poly.entity_id
_entity_poly.type
_entity_poly.pdbx_seq_one_letter_code
_entity_poly.pdbx_strand_id
1 'polypeptide(L)'
;MTHPLFDAYTKAPDELLTYSADAIPSFHIYGYEWIDNLFFLLPPSCLISNAARREALENAVRDRFTEADWEGTGNLSLLWLPPFIFPLEMQAPPEGVIVWHVKQHDDGISYLLSPVPLPFEEFTPP
;
A
#
# COMPACT_ATOMS: atom_id res chain seq x y z
N MET A 1 17.48 13.18 -4.37
CA MET A 1 17.22 14.65 -4.46
C MET A 1 17.12 15.23 -3.05
N THR A 2 17.12 16.54 -2.86
CA THR A 2 16.79 17.14 -1.55
C THR A 2 15.27 17.25 -1.41
N HIS A 3 14.72 16.96 -0.24
CA HIS A 3 13.28 17.09 -0.01
C HIS A 3 12.89 18.58 0.04
N PRO A 4 11.78 19.01 -0.60
CA PRO A 4 11.44 20.43 -0.70
C PRO A 4 11.09 21.09 0.64
N LEU A 5 10.63 20.28 1.61
CA LEU A 5 10.19 20.76 2.94
C LEU A 5 11.11 20.34 4.08
N PHE A 6 12.02 19.40 3.83
CA PHE A 6 12.89 18.84 4.85
C PHE A 6 14.31 18.94 4.32
N ASP A 7 15.21 19.63 5.06
CA ASP A 7 16.61 19.84 4.66
C ASP A 7 17.41 18.53 4.78
N ALA A 8 17.07 17.58 3.91
CA ALA A 8 17.53 16.21 3.93
C ALA A 8 17.43 15.59 2.53
N TYR A 9 18.22 14.56 2.30
CA TYR A 9 18.13 13.74 1.11
C TYR A 9 16.83 12.91 1.12
N THR A 10 16.20 12.79 -0.05
CA THR A 10 15.05 11.91 -0.32
C THR A 10 15.17 11.30 -1.72
N LYS A 11 14.49 10.17 -1.92
CA LYS A 11 14.23 9.60 -3.24
C LYS A 11 13.13 10.36 -3.96
N ALA A 12 13.14 10.29 -5.29
CA ALA A 12 12.04 10.80 -6.09
C ALA A 12 10.81 9.86 -5.96
N PRO A 13 9.58 10.39 -6.02
CA PRO A 13 8.38 9.57 -5.81
C PRO A 13 8.24 8.36 -6.75
N ASP A 14 8.67 8.51 -8.00
CA ASP A 14 8.65 7.48 -9.03
C ASP A 14 9.67 6.35 -8.82
N GLU A 15 10.70 6.59 -7.99
CA GLU A 15 11.69 5.57 -7.59
C GLU A 15 11.19 4.65 -6.48
N LEU A 16 10.09 5.00 -5.80
CA LEU A 16 9.62 4.28 -4.61
C LEU A 16 8.80 3.02 -4.96
N LEU A 17 8.16 3.01 -6.13
CA LEU A 17 7.35 1.90 -6.63
C LEU A 17 8.03 1.36 -7.90
N THR A 18 8.68 0.21 -7.80
CA THR A 18 9.53 -0.33 -8.88
C THR A 18 8.90 -1.48 -9.66
N TYR A 19 7.73 -1.95 -9.27
CA TYR A 19 7.01 -3.05 -9.92
C TYR A 19 6.02 -2.58 -11.01
N SER A 20 5.64 -3.51 -11.88
CA SER A 20 4.55 -3.39 -12.85
C SER A 20 3.25 -4.00 -12.32
N ALA A 21 2.15 -3.81 -13.06
CA ALA A 21 0.86 -4.41 -12.75
C ALA A 21 0.92 -5.96 -12.75
N ASP A 22 1.78 -6.56 -13.56
CA ASP A 22 1.93 -8.03 -13.65
C ASP A 22 2.45 -8.67 -12.35
N ALA A 23 3.06 -7.90 -11.46
CA ALA A 23 3.54 -8.39 -10.17
C ALA A 23 2.43 -8.44 -9.10
N ILE A 24 1.38 -7.62 -9.24
CA ILE A 24 0.31 -7.46 -8.25
C ILE A 24 -0.40 -8.78 -7.87
N PRO A 25 -0.64 -9.73 -8.80
CA PRO A 25 -1.26 -11.01 -8.44
C PRO A 25 -0.47 -11.81 -7.39
N SER A 26 0.84 -11.61 -7.28
CA SER A 26 1.69 -12.30 -6.30
C SER A 26 1.70 -11.65 -4.91
N PHE A 27 1.03 -10.51 -4.74
CA PHE A 27 1.08 -9.76 -3.49
C PHE A 27 0.19 -10.39 -2.40
N HIS A 28 0.54 -10.07 -1.16
CA HIS A 28 -0.11 -10.55 0.05
C HIS A 28 -1.24 -9.61 0.45
N ILE A 29 -2.44 -10.15 0.63
CA ILE A 29 -3.63 -9.40 1.01
C ILE A 29 -3.93 -9.58 2.50
N TYR A 30 -4.45 -8.54 3.13
CA TYR A 30 -4.79 -8.52 4.55
C TYR A 30 -6.04 -7.67 4.80
N GLY A 31 -6.86 -8.08 5.78
CA GLY A 31 -7.96 -7.28 6.33
C GLY A 31 -7.69 -6.79 7.76
N TYR A 32 -8.04 -5.53 8.04
CA TYR A 32 -7.99 -4.95 9.39
C TYR A 32 -9.21 -4.07 9.68
N GLU A 33 -9.67 -4.10 10.93
CA GLU A 33 -10.61 -3.11 11.45
C GLU A 33 -9.84 -1.89 12.04
N TRP A 34 -10.50 -0.73 12.10
CA TRP A 34 -10.05 0.49 12.80
C TRP A 34 -8.80 1.21 12.27
N ILE A 35 -8.44 1.05 10.99
CA ILE A 35 -7.50 1.97 10.33
C ILE A 35 -8.23 3.29 10.02
N ASP A 36 -8.38 4.13 11.04
CA ASP A 36 -9.18 5.37 10.97
C ASP A 36 -8.34 6.61 10.66
N ASN A 37 -7.03 6.54 10.89
CA ASN A 37 -6.16 7.70 10.73
C ASN A 37 -5.66 7.85 9.29
N LEU A 38 -6.56 8.29 8.42
CA LEU A 38 -6.30 8.40 6.98
C LEU A 38 -5.38 9.58 6.62
N PHE A 39 -5.00 10.44 7.57
CA PHE A 39 -4.09 11.57 7.33
C PHE A 39 -2.66 11.15 6.96
N PHE A 40 -2.29 9.90 7.22
CA PHE A 40 -0.96 9.34 6.92
C PHE A 40 -0.91 8.53 5.62
N LEU A 41 -1.97 8.64 4.82
CA LEU A 41 -2.08 7.97 3.54
C LEU A 41 -1.91 8.96 2.40
N LEU A 42 -1.31 8.50 1.30
CA LEU A 42 -1.17 9.29 0.09
C LEU A 42 -2.04 8.72 -1.03
N PRO A 43 -2.68 9.56 -1.86
CA PRO A 43 -3.32 9.08 -3.08
C PRO A 43 -2.23 8.57 -4.04
N PRO A 44 -2.49 7.53 -4.86
CA PRO A 44 -1.49 6.96 -5.75
C PRO A 44 -0.91 7.98 -6.76
N SER A 45 -1.69 8.99 -7.13
CA SER A 45 -1.26 10.09 -8.01
C SER A 45 -0.10 10.92 -7.46
N CYS A 46 0.14 10.93 -6.14
CA CYS A 46 1.28 11.60 -5.53
C CYS A 46 2.61 10.86 -5.78
N LEU A 47 2.58 9.55 -5.98
CA LEU A 47 3.78 8.72 -6.17
C LEU A 47 3.94 8.21 -7.60
N ILE A 48 2.83 8.02 -8.33
CA ILE A 48 2.80 7.45 -9.67
C ILE A 48 2.32 8.53 -10.65
N SER A 49 3.26 9.33 -11.14
CA SER A 49 2.98 10.48 -12.01
C SER A 49 2.42 10.08 -13.38
N ASN A 50 2.93 8.99 -13.97
CA ASN A 50 2.45 8.45 -15.24
C ASN A 50 1.03 7.89 -15.09
N ALA A 51 0.06 8.51 -15.76
CA ALA A 51 -1.36 8.17 -15.64
C ALA A 51 -1.69 6.76 -16.14
N ALA A 52 -1.15 6.33 -17.29
CA ALA A 52 -1.41 5.00 -17.83
C ALA A 52 -0.82 3.89 -16.93
N ARG A 53 0.39 4.11 -16.40
CA ARG A 53 1.00 3.20 -15.43
C ARG A 53 0.16 3.12 -14.15
N ARG A 54 -0.27 4.28 -13.63
CA ARG A 54 -1.09 4.36 -12.42
C ARG A 54 -2.41 3.62 -12.60
N GLU A 55 -3.11 3.86 -13.69
CA GLU A 55 -4.38 3.17 -14.01
C GLU A 55 -4.20 1.65 -14.08
N ALA A 56 -3.15 1.16 -14.77
CA ALA A 56 -2.87 -0.26 -14.84
C ALA A 56 -2.61 -0.89 -13.46
N LEU A 57 -1.86 -0.21 -12.60
CA LEU A 57 -1.61 -0.65 -11.22
C LEU A 57 -2.87 -0.62 -10.36
N GLU A 58 -3.62 0.49 -10.41
CA GLU A 58 -4.87 0.65 -9.67
C GLU A 58 -5.90 -0.41 -10.05
N ASN A 59 -6.04 -0.74 -11.34
CA ASN A 59 -6.96 -1.79 -11.80
C ASN A 59 -6.55 -3.16 -11.24
N ALA A 60 -5.26 -3.55 -11.37
CA ALA A 60 -4.78 -4.82 -10.83
C ALA A 60 -4.95 -4.93 -9.31
N VAL A 61 -4.80 -3.82 -8.59
CA VAL A 61 -5.01 -3.78 -7.13
C VAL A 61 -6.49 -3.90 -6.77
N ARG A 62 -7.38 -3.23 -7.51
CA ARG A 62 -8.83 -3.35 -7.33
C ARG A 62 -9.31 -4.78 -7.56
N ASP A 63 -8.78 -5.45 -8.57
CA ASP A 63 -9.08 -6.86 -8.84
C ASP A 63 -8.71 -7.72 -7.62
N ARG A 64 -7.49 -7.55 -7.08
CA ARG A 64 -7.05 -8.29 -5.88
C ARG A 64 -7.87 -8.00 -4.63
N PHE A 65 -8.29 -6.76 -4.41
CA PHE A 65 -9.17 -6.45 -3.28
C PHE A 65 -10.57 -7.06 -3.48
N THR A 66 -11.11 -7.05 -4.69
CA THR A 66 -12.41 -7.65 -5.00
C THR A 66 -12.40 -9.17 -4.79
N GLU A 67 -11.28 -9.83 -5.10
CA GLU A 67 -11.08 -11.26 -4.80
C GLU A 67 -11.06 -11.58 -3.29
N ALA A 68 -10.89 -10.58 -2.43
CA ALA A 68 -10.96 -10.69 -0.98
C ALA A 68 -12.21 -10.03 -0.39
N ASP A 69 -13.31 -10.03 -1.14
CA ASP A 69 -14.64 -9.56 -0.72
C ASP A 69 -14.77 -8.04 -0.48
N TRP A 70 -13.85 -7.23 -1.03
CA TRP A 70 -14.07 -5.78 -1.09
C TRP A 70 -15.23 -5.43 -2.02
N GLU A 71 -16.15 -4.59 -1.54
CA GLU A 71 -17.40 -4.24 -2.26
C GLU A 71 -17.22 -3.11 -3.30
N GLY A 72 -15.98 -2.65 -3.50
CA GLY A 72 -15.67 -1.61 -4.49
C GLY A 72 -15.89 -0.17 -4.01
N THR A 73 -16.03 0.06 -2.71
CA THR A 73 -16.19 1.41 -2.13
C THR A 73 -14.90 1.95 -1.50
N GLY A 74 -14.80 3.27 -1.37
CA GLY A 74 -13.60 3.94 -0.88
C GLY A 74 -12.58 4.24 -1.98
N ASN A 75 -11.54 5.00 -1.61
CA ASN A 75 -10.47 5.41 -2.52
C ASN A 75 -9.19 4.64 -2.22
N LEU A 76 -8.51 4.20 -3.29
CA LEU A 76 -7.17 3.64 -3.17
C LEU A 76 -6.20 4.69 -2.62
N SER A 77 -5.28 4.21 -1.80
CA SER A 77 -4.26 5.00 -1.15
C SER A 77 -3.02 4.15 -0.91
N LEU A 78 -1.92 4.81 -0.56
CA LEU A 78 -0.62 4.20 -0.33
C LEU A 78 -0.16 4.54 1.09
N LEU A 79 0.26 3.51 1.81
CA LEU A 79 0.86 3.59 3.13
C LEU A 79 2.32 3.18 3.04
N TRP A 80 3.23 4.03 3.54
CA TRP A 80 4.62 3.63 3.70
C TRP A 80 4.85 3.00 5.06
N LEU A 81 5.46 1.83 5.04
CA LEU A 81 5.85 1.04 6.19
C LEU A 81 7.38 1.13 6.36
N PRO A 82 7.87 1.83 7.40
CA PRO A 82 9.30 1.95 7.63
C PRO A 82 9.97 0.59 7.88
N PRO A 83 11.25 0.41 7.51
CA PRO A 83 11.94 -0.88 7.60
C PRO A 83 12.02 -1.43 9.05
N PHE A 84 12.04 -0.57 10.06
CA PHE A 84 12.19 -0.97 11.46
C PHE A 84 10.95 -1.64 12.07
N ILE A 85 9.82 -1.68 11.35
CA ILE A 85 8.63 -2.41 11.80
C ILE A 85 8.72 -3.91 11.46
N PHE A 86 9.66 -4.28 10.59
CA PHE A 86 9.85 -5.66 10.18
C PHE A 86 10.90 -6.34 11.06
N PRO A 87 10.65 -7.58 11.52
CA PRO A 87 11.67 -8.42 12.13
C PRO A 87 12.90 -8.57 11.22
N LEU A 88 14.08 -8.57 11.82
CA LEU A 88 15.36 -8.60 11.09
C LEU A 88 15.48 -9.85 10.20
N GLU A 89 14.93 -10.97 10.68
CA GLU A 89 14.90 -12.26 10.00
C GLU A 89 14.09 -12.25 8.69
N MET A 90 13.14 -11.33 8.52
CA MET A 90 12.31 -11.24 7.32
C MET A 90 13.03 -10.62 6.13
N GLN A 91 14.22 -10.03 6.34
CA GLN A 91 15.02 -9.41 5.27
C GLN A 91 14.20 -8.45 4.40
N ALA A 92 13.29 -7.70 5.02
CA ALA A 92 12.47 -6.71 4.33
C ALA A 92 13.36 -5.65 3.65
N PRO A 93 12.89 -5.00 2.58
CA PRO A 93 13.67 -3.97 1.90
C PRO A 93 14.15 -2.91 2.89
N PRO A 94 15.45 -2.52 2.87
CA PRO A 94 16.02 -1.59 3.84
C PRO A 94 15.44 -0.17 3.73
N GLU A 95 14.68 0.11 2.67
CA GLU A 95 14.03 1.39 2.39
C GLU A 95 12.56 1.41 2.89
N GLY A 96 12.11 0.30 3.48
CA GLY A 96 10.71 0.08 3.84
C GLY A 96 9.89 -0.41 2.65
N VAL A 97 8.58 -0.51 2.88
CA VAL A 97 7.63 -1.09 1.93
C VAL A 97 6.49 -0.11 1.72
N ILE A 98 6.02 0.04 0.48
CA ILE A 98 4.77 0.75 0.20
C ILE A 98 3.67 -0.30 0.03
N VAL A 99 2.60 -0.11 0.79
CA VAL A 99 1.43 -0.98 0.83
C VAL A 99 0.25 -0.23 0.23
N TRP A 100 -0.50 -0.91 -0.63
CA TRP A 100 -1.77 -0.39 -1.12
C TRP A 100 -2.83 -0.55 -0.04
N HIS A 101 -3.68 0.45 0.11
CA HIS A 101 -4.73 0.48 1.11
C HIS A 101 -6.03 1.00 0.50
N VAL A 102 -7.16 0.39 0.85
CA VAL A 102 -8.50 0.95 0.71
C VAL A 102 -9.29 0.73 1.99
N LYS A 103 -10.15 1.70 2.32
CA LYS A 103 -11.10 1.56 3.42
C LYS A 103 -12.52 1.58 2.88
N GLN A 104 -13.27 0.53 3.19
CA GLN A 104 -14.68 0.39 2.86
C GLN A 104 -15.54 1.33 3.71
N HIS A 105 -16.60 1.90 3.13
CA HIS A 105 -17.45 2.86 3.83
C HIS A 105 -18.40 2.21 4.84
N ASP A 106 -18.95 1.03 4.51
CA ASP A 106 -20.16 0.51 5.16
C ASP A 106 -19.85 -0.31 6.43
N ASP A 107 -18.80 -1.11 6.42
CA ASP A 107 -18.35 -1.93 7.56
C ASP A 107 -17.05 -1.39 8.22
N GLY A 108 -16.39 -0.42 7.58
CA GLY A 108 -15.15 0.16 8.07
C GLY A 108 -13.92 -0.74 7.91
N ILE A 109 -14.02 -1.85 7.19
CA ILE A 109 -12.89 -2.75 6.92
C ILE A 109 -11.88 -2.05 6.01
N SER A 110 -10.62 -2.15 6.42
CA SER A 110 -9.48 -1.72 5.61
C SER A 110 -8.79 -2.93 5.01
N TYR A 111 -8.65 -2.91 3.68
CA TYR A 111 -7.90 -3.89 2.93
C TYR A 111 -6.50 -3.36 2.62
N LEU A 112 -5.50 -4.20 2.82
CA LEU A 112 -4.10 -3.91 2.54
C LEU A 112 -3.54 -4.93 1.55
N LEU A 113 -2.75 -4.47 0.59
CA LEU A 113 -2.05 -5.31 -0.36
C LEU A 113 -0.56 -4.97 -0.37
N SER A 114 0.26 -5.94 0.05
CA SER A 114 1.69 -5.76 0.29
C SER A 114 2.54 -6.63 -0.65
N PRO A 115 3.64 -6.09 -1.22
CA PRO A 115 4.58 -6.85 -2.05
C PRO A 115 5.39 -7.90 -1.27
N VAL A 116 5.39 -7.83 0.06
CA VAL A 116 6.06 -8.78 0.96
C VAL A 116 5.09 -9.20 2.07
N PRO A 117 5.31 -10.37 2.71
CA PRO A 117 4.53 -10.73 3.89
C PRO A 117 4.67 -9.67 4.99
N LEU A 118 3.55 -9.25 5.58
CA LEU A 118 3.56 -8.36 6.74
C LEU A 118 3.74 -9.16 8.04
N PRO A 119 4.48 -8.64 9.03
CA PRO A 119 4.74 -9.31 10.31
C PRO A 119 3.60 -9.18 11.32
N PHE A 120 2.42 -8.76 10.87
CA PHE A 120 1.28 -8.45 11.73
C PHE A 120 0.25 -9.57 11.64
N GLU A 121 -0.38 -9.87 12.77
CA GLU A 121 -1.49 -10.82 12.79
C GLU A 121 -2.68 -10.22 12.05
N GLU A 122 -3.21 -10.97 11.09
CA GLU A 122 -4.44 -10.59 10.41
C GLU A 122 -5.60 -10.64 11.40
N PHE A 123 -6.50 -9.66 11.33
CA PHE A 123 -7.71 -9.69 12.14
C PHE A 123 -8.52 -10.92 11.74
N THR A 124 -8.60 -11.90 12.64
CA THR A 124 -9.52 -13.02 12.51
C THR A 124 -10.74 -12.69 13.38
N PRO A 125 -11.92 -12.39 12.81
CA PRO A 125 -13.10 -12.22 13.63
C PRO A 125 -13.37 -13.51 14.43
N PRO A 126 -13.87 -13.41 15.68
CA PRO A 126 -14.13 -14.56 16.55
C PRO A 126 -15.20 -15.51 16.00
#